data_AF-C0XQK2-F1
#
_entry.id   AF-C0XQK2-F1
#
_cell.length_a   1.000
_cell.length_b   1.000
_cell.length_c   1.000
_cell.angle_alpha   90.00
_cell.angle_beta   90.00
_cell.angle_gamma   90.00
#
_symmetry.space_group_name_H-M   'P 1'
#
loop_
_entity.id
_entity.type
_entity.pdbx_description
1 polymer ?
#
loop_
_entity_poly.entity_id
_entity_poly.type
_entity_poly.pdbx_seq_one_letter_code
_entity_poly.pdbx_strand_id
1 'polypeptide(L)'
;MTQHIDYIASTPSQIASDISSRHPLAIDDLHSIIHHPRSLARPTAAWRPPVKNLPAHRGGPLLAAAVTRRRVGPRARARIQGWGEPHVPAYLIEVRFTDTSGAIVDPHLAEAWIRSLVTEDYAAAVHEIASPKAVTYVWLVDAHFTPVSSPPSMFDGMTAA
;
A
#
# COMPACT_ATOMS: atom_id res chain seq x y z
N MET A 1 24.45 18.01 -8.67
CA MET A 1 24.09 16.58 -8.76
C MET A 1 24.30 15.89 -7.40
N THR A 2 23.65 16.38 -6.34
CA THR A 2 23.93 15.94 -4.95
C THR A 2 22.72 15.29 -4.27
N GLN A 3 21.51 15.51 -4.78
CA GLN A 3 20.26 15.05 -4.14
C GLN A 3 20.01 13.53 -4.26
N HIS A 4 20.63 12.85 -5.22
CA HIS A 4 20.39 11.42 -5.45
C HIS A 4 21.05 10.51 -4.39
N ILE A 5 21.98 11.05 -3.60
CA ILE A 5 22.73 10.32 -2.56
C ILE A 5 22.07 10.46 -1.18
N ASP A 6 21.47 11.63 -0.88
CA ASP A 6 20.88 11.91 0.44
C ASP A 6 19.65 11.04 0.76
N TYR A 7 18.96 10.53 -0.25
CA TYR A 7 17.79 9.68 -0.09
C TYR A 7 18.13 8.25 0.38
N ILE A 8 19.26 7.69 -0.07
CA ILE A 8 19.64 6.29 0.19
C ILE A 8 20.02 6.06 1.67
N ALA A 9 20.47 7.12 2.37
CA ALA A 9 20.83 7.05 3.78
C ALA A 9 19.65 7.25 4.76
N SER A 10 18.48 7.62 4.25
CA SER A 10 17.30 7.90 5.09
C SER A 10 16.46 6.63 5.29
N THR A 11 15.93 6.42 6.49
CA THR A 11 15.01 5.30 6.74
C THR A 11 13.66 5.53 6.07
N PRO A 12 12.89 4.48 5.74
CA PRO A 12 11.55 4.63 5.18
C PRO A 12 10.63 5.55 5.99
N SER A 13 10.70 5.51 7.33
CA SER A 13 9.91 6.40 8.20
C SER A 13 10.33 7.88 8.10
N GLN A 14 11.64 8.17 7.95
CA GLN A 14 12.11 9.54 7.73
C GLN A 14 11.63 10.08 6.38
N ILE A 15 11.72 9.25 5.34
CA ILE A 15 11.20 9.57 4.01
C ILE A 15 9.69 9.77 4.06
N ALA A 16 8.95 8.92 4.77
CA ALA A 16 7.50 9.01 4.90
C ALA A 16 7.07 10.33 5.54
N SER A 17 7.73 10.76 6.62
CA SER A 17 7.47 12.05 7.26
C SER A 17 7.69 13.22 6.27
N ASP A 18 8.74 13.12 5.47
CA ASP A 18 9.07 14.12 4.46
C ASP A 18 8.05 14.14 3.30
N ILE A 19 7.61 12.97 2.83
CA ILE A 19 6.51 12.81 1.86
C ILE A 19 5.22 13.44 2.42
N SER A 20 4.85 13.14 3.66
CA SER A 20 3.65 13.71 4.30
C SER A 20 3.68 15.23 4.37
N SER A 21 4.85 15.81 4.61
CA SER A 21 5.01 17.27 4.65
C SER A 21 4.93 17.93 3.27
N ARG A 22 5.47 17.30 2.22
CA ARG A 22 5.61 17.90 0.88
C ARG A 22 4.50 17.56 -0.08
N HIS A 23 3.87 16.41 0.10
CA HIS A 23 2.90 15.86 -0.84
C HIS A 23 1.59 15.44 -0.15
N PRO A 24 1.00 16.27 0.75
CA PRO A 24 -0.23 15.90 1.46
C PRO A 24 -1.38 15.60 0.51
N LEU A 25 -1.51 16.37 -0.58
CA LEU A 25 -2.55 16.14 -1.60
C LEU A 25 -2.43 14.78 -2.29
N ALA A 26 -1.20 14.27 -2.49
CA ALA A 26 -1.03 12.94 -3.08
C ALA A 26 -1.48 11.83 -2.13
N ILE A 27 -1.30 12.03 -0.82
CA ILE A 27 -1.77 11.11 0.23
C ILE A 27 -3.30 11.17 0.32
N ASP A 28 -3.89 12.36 0.33
CA ASP A 28 -5.34 12.55 0.31
C ASP A 28 -6.00 11.91 -0.92
N ASP A 29 -5.36 12.02 -2.08
CA ASP A 29 -5.80 11.36 -3.31
C ASP A 29 -5.75 9.83 -3.18
N LEU A 30 -4.69 9.27 -2.59
CA LEU A 30 -4.58 7.82 -2.34
C LEU A 30 -5.65 7.35 -1.34
N HIS A 31 -5.88 8.07 -0.25
CA HIS A 31 -6.97 7.78 0.68
C HIS A 31 -8.32 7.82 -0.03
N SER A 32 -8.56 8.84 -0.84
CA SER A 32 -9.79 8.97 -1.62
C SER A 32 -9.98 7.79 -2.56
N ILE A 33 -8.92 7.35 -3.26
CA ILE A 33 -8.93 6.18 -4.13
C ILE A 33 -9.24 4.90 -3.36
N ILE A 34 -8.65 4.69 -2.17
CA ILE A 34 -8.92 3.51 -1.32
C ILE A 34 -10.42 3.40 -1.01
N HIS A 35 -11.06 4.51 -0.67
CA HIS A 35 -12.47 4.54 -0.30
C HIS A 35 -13.39 4.45 -1.53
N HIS A 36 -12.93 4.92 -2.69
CA HIS A 36 -13.74 5.02 -3.89
C HIS A 36 -14.25 3.65 -4.39
N PRO A 37 -15.52 3.53 -4.88
CA PRO A 37 -16.07 2.26 -5.36
C PRO A 37 -15.28 1.57 -6.47
N ARG A 38 -14.49 2.33 -7.24
CA ARG A 38 -13.65 1.83 -8.34
C ARG A 38 -12.47 0.98 -7.86
N SER A 39 -11.96 1.20 -6.64
CA SER A 39 -10.90 0.36 -6.07
C SER A 39 -11.41 -1.05 -5.76
N LEU A 40 -12.72 -1.21 -5.50
CA LEU A 40 -13.31 -2.51 -5.21
C LEU A 40 -13.26 -3.41 -6.45
N ALA A 41 -12.45 -4.47 -6.36
CA ALA A 41 -12.25 -5.46 -7.41
C ALA A 41 -13.59 -6.01 -7.90
N ARG A 42 -13.69 -6.17 -9.22
CA ARG A 42 -14.85 -6.74 -9.90
C ARG A 42 -14.40 -8.02 -10.61
N PRO A 43 -15.22 -9.09 -10.62
CA PRO A 43 -14.91 -10.32 -11.31
C PRO A 43 -15.18 -10.19 -12.82
N THR A 44 -14.64 -9.16 -13.46
CA THR A 44 -14.79 -8.91 -14.90
C THR A 44 -13.42 -8.64 -15.52
N ALA A 45 -13.17 -9.23 -16.69
CA ALA A 45 -11.88 -9.11 -17.37
C ALA A 45 -11.53 -7.67 -17.80
N ALA A 46 -12.54 -6.80 -17.94
CA ALA A 46 -12.37 -5.40 -18.29
C ALA A 46 -12.02 -4.51 -17.08
N TRP A 47 -12.22 -4.97 -15.84
CA TRP A 47 -11.92 -4.17 -14.67
C TRP A 47 -10.42 -3.90 -14.55
N ARG A 48 -10.07 -2.66 -14.20
CA ARG A 48 -8.71 -2.21 -13.95
C ARG A 48 -8.70 -1.41 -12.66
N PRO A 49 -7.70 -1.60 -11.78
CA PRO A 49 -7.59 -0.80 -10.57
C PRO A 49 -7.38 0.68 -10.94
N PRO A 50 -7.92 1.62 -10.14
CA PRO A 50 -7.50 3.01 -10.21
C PRO A 50 -6.00 3.14 -9.94
N VAL A 51 -5.33 3.99 -10.71
CA VAL A 51 -3.88 4.24 -10.62
C VAL A 51 -3.66 5.72 -10.32
N LYS A 52 -2.76 6.00 -9.36
CA LYS A 52 -2.28 7.34 -9.06
C LYS A 52 -0.80 7.44 -9.44
N ASN A 53 -0.46 8.39 -10.31
CA ASN A 53 0.93 8.79 -10.49
C ASN A 53 1.34 9.64 -9.28
N LEU A 54 2.44 9.26 -8.64
CA LEU A 54 2.96 9.93 -7.46
C LEU A 54 3.96 11.01 -7.89
N PRO A 55 4.02 12.14 -7.16
CA PRO A 55 5.08 13.11 -7.39
C PRO A 55 6.45 12.49 -7.08
N ALA A 56 7.48 12.89 -7.83
CA ALA A 56 8.85 12.50 -7.54
C ALA A 56 9.28 13.05 -6.18
N HIS A 57 9.77 12.19 -5.30
CA HIS A 57 10.34 12.61 -4.03
C HIS A 57 11.80 13.07 -4.24
N ARG A 58 12.12 14.35 -3.95
CA ARG A 58 13.48 14.94 -4.08
C ARG A 58 14.16 14.67 -5.44
N GLY A 59 13.40 14.66 -6.53
CA GLY A 59 13.92 14.37 -7.87
C GLY A 59 14.27 12.90 -8.13
N GLY A 60 13.85 12.00 -7.25
CA GLY A 60 13.93 10.54 -7.43
C GLY A 60 12.93 9.98 -8.45
N PRO A 61 12.79 8.65 -8.51
CA PRO A 61 11.94 8.00 -9.51
C PRO A 61 10.46 8.38 -9.38
N LEU A 62 9.78 8.36 -10.52
CA LEU A 62 8.33 8.56 -10.62
C LEU A 62 7.62 7.22 -10.50
N LEU A 63 6.89 7.03 -9.40
CA LEU A 63 6.12 5.83 -9.15
C LEU A 63 4.66 6.01 -9.54
N ALA A 64 4.03 4.91 -9.95
CA ALA A 64 2.58 4.78 -10.08
C ALA A 64 2.06 3.76 -9.06
N ALA A 65 1.02 4.13 -8.31
CA ALA A 65 0.36 3.29 -7.32
C ALA A 65 -1.01 2.82 -7.83
N ALA A 66 -1.14 1.53 -8.11
CA ALA A 66 -2.40 0.89 -8.44
C ALA A 66 -3.07 0.37 -7.16
N VAL A 67 -4.31 0.78 -6.90
CA VAL A 67 -5.02 0.45 -5.66
C VAL A 67 -6.15 -0.53 -5.93
N THR A 68 -6.12 -1.66 -5.25
CA THR A 68 -7.18 -2.68 -5.28
C THR A 68 -7.75 -2.86 -3.88
N ARG A 69 -9.06 -3.01 -3.80
CA ARG A 69 -9.80 -3.36 -2.59
C ARG A 69 -10.57 -4.65 -2.84
N ARG A 70 -10.51 -5.62 -1.93
CA ARG A 70 -11.32 -6.85 -1.99
C ARG A 70 -12.13 -7.00 -0.71
N ARG A 71 -13.35 -7.55 -0.80
CA ARG A 71 -14.14 -7.88 0.40
C ARG A 71 -13.54 -9.09 1.09
N VAL A 72 -13.42 -9.01 2.41
CA VAL A 72 -12.94 -10.14 3.22
C VAL A 72 -14.05 -11.17 3.32
N GLY A 73 -13.74 -12.41 2.95
CA GLY A 73 -14.66 -13.54 3.03
C GLY A 73 -14.72 -14.17 4.42
N PRO A 74 -15.71 -15.05 4.69
CA PRO A 74 -15.91 -15.65 6.01
C PRO A 74 -14.68 -16.39 6.57
N ARG A 75 -13.92 -17.08 5.71
CA ARG A 75 -12.72 -17.83 6.13
C ARG A 75 -11.61 -16.91 6.64
N ALA A 76 -11.31 -15.84 5.92
CA ALA A 76 -10.28 -14.88 6.33
C ALA A 76 -10.69 -14.14 7.61
N ARG A 77 -11.98 -13.79 7.74
CA ARG A 77 -12.53 -13.22 8.99
C ARG A 77 -12.36 -14.17 10.17
N ALA A 78 -12.69 -15.44 10.01
CA ALA A 78 -12.54 -16.44 11.07
C ALA A 78 -11.07 -16.63 11.52
N ARG A 79 -10.12 -16.60 10.57
CA ARG A 79 -8.68 -16.68 10.88
C ARG A 79 -8.20 -15.49 11.73
N ILE A 80 -8.63 -14.27 11.40
CA ILE A 80 -8.28 -13.06 12.16
C ILE A 80 -8.91 -13.06 13.56
N GLN A 81 -10.17 -13.47 13.67
CA GLN A 81 -10.81 -13.61 14.97
C GLN A 81 -10.13 -14.67 15.85
N GLY A 82 -9.71 -15.80 15.25
CA GLY A 82 -8.94 -16.83 15.95
C GLY A 82 -7.53 -16.39 16.37
N TRP A 83 -6.98 -15.34 15.74
CA TRP A 83 -5.71 -14.70 16.13
C TRP A 83 -5.85 -13.81 17.38
N GLY A 84 -7.08 -13.45 17.77
CA GLY A 84 -7.36 -12.59 18.92
C GLY A 84 -7.48 -11.10 18.60
N GLU A 85 -7.53 -10.74 17.31
CA GLU A 85 -7.76 -9.36 16.90
C GLU A 85 -9.26 -8.99 17.09
N PRO A 86 -9.58 -7.94 17.89
CA PRO A 86 -10.95 -7.57 18.21
C PRO A 86 -11.71 -6.95 17.02
N HIS A 87 -11.01 -6.30 16.09
CA HIS A 87 -11.66 -5.65 14.94
C HIS A 87 -12.08 -6.67 13.88
N VAL A 88 -13.25 -6.43 13.28
CA VAL A 88 -13.76 -7.28 12.21
C VAL A 88 -13.21 -6.79 10.87
N PRO A 89 -12.35 -7.56 10.17
CA PRO A 89 -11.84 -7.15 8.87
C PRO A 89 -12.97 -7.17 7.83
N ALA A 90 -13.12 -6.06 7.11
CA ALA A 90 -14.12 -5.89 6.05
C ALA A 90 -13.49 -5.90 4.66
N TYR A 91 -12.30 -5.32 4.52
CA TYR A 91 -11.60 -5.23 3.24
C TYR A 91 -10.13 -5.61 3.36
N LEU A 92 -9.60 -6.19 2.27
CA LEU A 92 -8.18 -6.26 1.99
C LEU A 92 -7.85 -5.09 1.06
N ILE A 93 -6.86 -4.28 1.43
CA ILE A 93 -6.26 -3.28 0.57
C ILE A 93 -4.99 -3.86 -0.03
N GLU A 94 -4.79 -3.65 -1.33
CA GLU A 94 -3.58 -3.96 -2.06
C GLU A 94 -3.14 -2.71 -2.81
N VAL A 95 -1.89 -2.29 -2.61
CA VAL A 95 -1.27 -1.19 -3.35
C VAL A 95 -0.05 -1.73 -4.04
N ARG A 96 -0.07 -1.69 -5.37
CA ARG A 96 1.04 -2.11 -6.22
C ARG A 96 1.74 -0.90 -6.80
N PHE A 97 3.03 -0.77 -6.50
CA PHE A 97 3.90 0.27 -7.03
C PHE A 97 4.64 -0.22 -8.26
N THR A 98 4.74 0.63 -9.28
CA THR A 98 5.60 0.45 -10.44
C THR A 98 6.35 1.72 -10.75
N ASP A 99 7.58 1.60 -11.23
CA ASP A 99 8.31 2.73 -11.80
C ASP A 99 7.77 3.06 -13.19
N THR A 100 7.44 4.33 -13.43
CA THR A 100 6.84 4.79 -14.70
C THR A 100 7.81 4.68 -15.88
N SER A 101 9.12 4.60 -15.64
CA SER A 101 10.14 4.32 -16.66
C SER A 101 10.27 2.83 -17.01
N GLY A 102 9.64 1.94 -16.22
CA GLY A 102 9.79 0.49 -16.35
C GLY A 102 10.99 -0.11 -15.61
N ALA A 103 11.71 0.71 -14.83
CA ALA A 103 12.77 0.26 -13.92
C ALA A 103 12.24 -0.60 -12.76
N ILE A 104 13.16 -1.25 -12.03
CA ILE A 104 12.81 -1.92 -10.77
C ILE A 104 12.48 -0.85 -9.75
N VAL A 105 11.35 -1.02 -9.05
CA VAL A 105 10.93 -0.11 -7.98
C VAL A 105 11.91 -0.18 -6.81
N ASP A 106 12.30 0.99 -6.30
CA ASP A 106 13.02 1.08 -5.03
C ASP A 106 12.05 0.76 -3.86
N PRO A 107 12.28 -0.34 -3.12
CA PRO A 107 11.40 -0.75 -2.03
C PRO A 107 11.39 0.25 -0.88
N HIS A 108 12.48 1.00 -0.63
CA HIS A 108 12.49 2.00 0.45
C HIS A 108 11.52 3.15 0.15
N LEU A 109 11.40 3.54 -1.12
CA LEU A 109 10.47 4.58 -1.54
C LEU A 109 9.03 4.11 -1.52
N ALA A 110 8.79 2.89 -1.99
CA ALA A 110 7.47 2.29 -1.95
C ALA A 110 6.98 2.11 -0.50
N GLU A 111 7.85 1.63 0.40
CA GLU A 111 7.56 1.51 1.83
C GLU A 111 7.27 2.87 2.47
N ALA A 112 8.05 3.91 2.14
CA ALA A 112 7.83 5.25 2.67
C ALA A 112 6.48 5.85 2.24
N TRP A 113 6.05 5.63 0.99
CA TRP A 113 4.70 5.99 0.55
C TRP A 113 3.62 5.25 1.34
N ILE A 114 3.80 3.96 1.62
CA ILE A 114 2.86 3.20 2.45
C ILE A 114 2.82 3.70 3.88
N ARG A 115 3.96 3.96 4.51
CA ARG A 115 4.05 4.51 5.86
C ARG A 115 3.40 5.90 5.96
N SER A 116 3.50 6.71 4.91
CA SER A 116 2.81 8.00 4.84
C SER A 116 1.28 7.86 4.78
N LEU A 117 0.78 6.71 4.31
CA LEU A 117 -0.65 6.41 4.12
C LEU A 117 -1.27 5.68 5.32
N VAL A 118 -0.53 4.75 5.93
CA VAL A 118 -1.05 3.86 6.98
C VAL A 118 -0.72 4.38 8.39
N THR A 119 0.04 5.48 8.52
CA THR A 119 0.61 5.99 9.78
C THR A 119 1.53 4.96 10.47
N GLU A 120 2.44 5.43 11.33
CA GLU A 120 3.44 4.55 11.95
C GLU A 120 2.80 3.55 12.95
N ASP A 121 1.71 3.94 13.62
CA ASP A 121 1.01 3.10 14.61
C ASP A 121 0.45 1.80 14.00
N TYR A 122 0.16 1.79 12.70
CA TYR A 122 -0.37 0.64 11.99
C TYR A 122 0.62 0.02 10.99
N ALA A 123 1.87 0.47 10.95
CA ALA A 123 2.86 -0.02 9.99
C ALA A 123 3.06 -1.56 10.09
N ALA A 124 2.98 -2.12 11.30
CA ALA A 124 3.08 -3.56 11.54
C ALA A 124 1.92 -4.39 10.96
N ALA A 125 0.80 -3.77 10.60
CA ALA A 125 -0.33 -4.45 9.96
C ALA A 125 -0.14 -4.59 8.43
N VAL A 126 0.90 -3.96 7.86
CA VAL A 126 1.17 -3.97 6.43
C VAL A 126 2.23 -5.01 6.07
N HIS A 127 1.96 -5.77 5.01
CA HIS A 127 2.79 -6.88 4.57
C HIS A 127 3.20 -6.66 3.12
N GLU A 128 4.49 -6.87 2.82
CA GLU A 128 4.99 -6.86 1.45
C GLU A 128 4.75 -8.22 0.79
N ILE A 129 4.29 -8.19 -0.46
CA ILE A 129 4.15 -9.35 -1.33
C ILE A 129 5.22 -9.27 -2.42
N ALA A 130 6.07 -10.30 -2.48
CA ALA A 130 7.19 -10.36 -3.40
C ALA A 130 6.75 -10.20 -4.87
N SER A 131 7.44 -9.34 -5.61
CA SER A 131 7.24 -9.17 -7.05
C SER A 131 8.56 -8.86 -7.77
N PRO A 132 8.81 -9.38 -9.00
CA PRO A 132 10.11 -9.22 -9.65
C PRO A 132 10.51 -7.80 -10.08
N LYS A 133 9.53 -6.93 -10.37
CA LYS A 133 9.76 -5.56 -10.89
C LYS A 133 8.88 -4.49 -10.24
N ALA A 134 7.95 -4.89 -9.40
CA ALA A 134 7.03 -4.04 -8.67
C ALA A 134 7.21 -4.31 -7.18
N VAL A 135 6.61 -3.47 -6.34
CA VAL A 135 6.47 -3.78 -4.92
C VAL A 135 5.00 -3.67 -4.58
N THR A 136 4.44 -4.71 -3.96
CA THR A 136 3.03 -4.76 -3.60
C THR A 136 2.92 -4.85 -2.09
N TYR A 137 2.10 -3.98 -1.51
CA TYR A 137 1.79 -4.02 -0.08
C TYR A 137 0.32 -4.34 0.13
N VAL A 138 0.06 -5.14 1.16
CA VAL A 138 -1.29 -5.56 1.53
C VAL A 138 -1.53 -5.40 3.03
N TRP A 139 -2.75 -5.01 3.38
CA TRP A 139 -3.21 -5.00 4.77
C TRP A 139 -4.73 -5.14 4.83
N LEU A 140 -5.22 -5.58 5.99
CA LEU A 140 -6.65 -5.65 6.26
C LEU A 140 -7.12 -4.34 6.88
N VAL A 141 -8.36 -3.97 6.59
CA VAL A 141 -9.06 -2.87 7.24
C VAL A 141 -10.47 -3.26 7.66
N ASP A 142 -10.99 -2.61 8.69
CA ASP A 142 -12.37 -2.76 9.13
C ASP A 142 -13.37 -1.99 8.23
N ALA A 143 -14.64 -1.90 8.65
CA ALA A 143 -15.67 -1.19 7.89
C ALA A 143 -15.44 0.33 7.79
N HIS A 144 -14.64 0.90 8.71
CA HIS A 144 -14.27 2.32 8.76
C HIS A 144 -12.89 2.58 8.14
N PHE A 145 -12.30 1.59 7.47
CA PHE A 145 -10.97 1.66 6.87
C PHE A 145 -9.82 1.79 7.88
N THR A 146 -10.06 1.44 9.15
CA THR A 146 -9.02 1.35 10.16
C THR A 146 -8.21 0.07 9.92
N PRO A 147 -6.86 0.14 9.85
CA PRO A 147 -6.04 -1.06 9.72
C PRO A 147 -6.30 -2.07 10.84
N VAL A 148 -6.34 -3.35 10.46
CA VAL A 148 -6.58 -4.48 11.36
C VAL A 148 -5.31 -5.31 11.42
N SER A 149 -4.78 -5.54 12.62
CA SER A 149 -3.57 -6.33 12.79
C SER A 149 -3.76 -7.75 12.26
N SER A 150 -2.76 -8.27 11.57
CA SER A 150 -2.81 -9.61 10.99
C SER A 150 -1.43 -10.21 10.92
N PRO A 151 -1.29 -11.54 11.15
CA PRO A 151 -0.02 -12.21 10.96
C PRO A 151 0.32 -12.33 9.45
N PRO A 152 1.61 -12.32 9.06
CA PRO A 152 2.02 -12.44 7.66
C PRO A 152 1.45 -13.68 6.94
N SER A 153 1.27 -14.78 7.67
CA SER A 153 0.73 -16.04 7.15
C SER A 153 -0.72 -15.95 6.65
N MET A 154 -1.41 -14.83 6.90
CA MET A 154 -2.71 -14.54 6.28
C MET A 154 -2.62 -14.33 4.77
N PHE A 155 -1.45 -13.92 4.28
CA PHE A 155 -1.22 -13.54 2.89
C PHE A 155 -0.38 -14.57 2.12
N ASP A 156 -0.05 -15.71 2.75
CA ASP A 156 0.64 -16.82 2.10
C ASP A 156 -0.11 -17.28 0.84
N GLY A 157 0.63 -17.44 -0.25
CA GLY A 157 0.07 -17.84 -1.55
C GLY A 157 -0.63 -16.71 -2.31
N MET A 158 -0.68 -15.50 -1.78
CA MET A 158 -1.07 -14.33 -2.56
C MET A 158 0.05 -13.97 -3.54
N THR A 159 -0.32 -13.89 -4.82
CA THR A 159 0.54 -13.32 -5.86
C THR A 159 0.08 -11.89 -6.13
N ALA A 160 1.02 -10.97 -6.36
CA ALA A 160 0.69 -9.64 -6.84
C ALA A 160 -0.22 -9.73 -8.08
N ALA A 161 -1.27 -8.89 -8.13
CA ALA A 161 -2.24 -8.87 -9.22
C ALA A 161 -1.68 -8.30 -10.54
#